data_AF-A0A444X3J7-F1
#
_entry.id   AF-A0A444X3J7-F1
#
_cell.length_a   1.000
_cell.length_b   1.000
_cell.length_c   1.000
_cell.angle_alpha   90.00
_cell.angle_beta   90.00
_cell.angle_gamma   90.00
#
_symmetry.space_group_name_H-M   'P 1'
#
loop_
_entity.id
_entity.type
_entity.pdbx_description
1 polymer ?
#
loop_
_entity_poly.entity_id
_entity_poly.type
_entity_poly.pdbx_seq_one_letter_code
_entity_poly.pdbx_strand_id
1 'polypeptide(L)' 'MKIKRSKDVVKFKVGCSKYLYTLYVFYPKKADKLKQSLPLG' A
#
# COMPACT_ATOMS: atom_id res chain seq x y z
N MET A 1 3.46 -8.34 -0.51
CA MET A 1 3.20 -7.00 0.11
C MET A 1 1.83 -6.99 0.81
N LYS A 2 1.63 -6.30 1.95
CA LYS A 2 0.31 -6.23 2.63
C LYS A 2 -0.36 -4.86 2.41
N ILE A 3 -1.62 -4.84 1.99
CA ILE A 3 -2.39 -3.60 1.81
C ILE A 3 -3.52 -3.56 2.85
N LYS A 4 -3.60 -2.49 3.64
CA LYS A 4 -4.69 -2.26 4.59
C LYS A 4 -5.49 -1.02 4.18
N ARG A 5 -6.80 -1.16 3.98
CA ARG A 5 -7.72 -0.03 3.74
C ARG A 5 -8.33 0.46 5.05
N SER A 6 -8.49 1.77 5.16
CA SER A 6 -9.16 2.49 6.24
C SER A 6 -10.01 3.59 5.58
N LYS A 7 -10.93 4.21 6.33
CA LYS A 7 -12.01 5.07 5.79
C LYS A 7 -11.55 6.03 4.69
N ASP A 8 -10.47 6.76 4.97
CA ASP A 8 -9.91 7.77 4.05
C ASP A 8 -8.48 7.47 3.62
N VAL A 9 -7.94 6.29 3.97
CA VAL A 9 -6.51 6.00 3.78
C VAL A 9 -6.28 4.56 3.41
N VAL A 10 -5.43 4.35 2.41
CA VAL A 10 -4.86 3.05 2.08
C VAL A 10 -3.40 3.02 2.55
N LYS A 11 -3.06 2.00 3.35
CA LYS A 11 -1.70 1.75 3.85
C LYS A 11 -1.07 0.60 3.07
N PHE A 12 0.00 0.87 2.35
CA PHE A 12 0.84 -0.14 1.69
C PHE A 12 1.99 -0.51 2.63
N LYS A 13 1.98 -1.74 3.11
CA LYS A 13 2.98 -2.29 4.02
C LYS A 13 3.94 -3.19 3.25
N VAL A 14 5.17 -2.73 3.08
CA VAL A 14 6.25 -3.45 2.41
C VAL A 14 7.23 -3.94 3.47
N GLY A 15 7.31 -5.26 3.62
CA GLY A 15 8.33 -5.87 4.47
C GLY A 15 9.62 -6.04 3.67
N CYS A 16 10.73 -5.56 4.24
CA CYS A 16 12.09 -5.85 3.77
C CYS A 16 12.83 -6.62 4.88
N SER A 17 14.12 -6.92 4.68
CA SER A 17 14.90 -7.81 5.56
C SER A 17 14.96 -7.37 7.03
N LYS A 18 14.91 -6.06 7.30
CA LYS A 18 15.05 -5.51 8.67
C LYS A 18 13.86 -4.69 9.14
N TYR A 19 13.06 -4.13 8.22
CA TYR A 19 12.04 -3.15 8.55
C TYR A 19 10.75 -3.36 7.75
N LEU A 20 9.66 -2.85 8.32
CA LEU A 20 8.35 -2.77 7.69
C LEU A 20 8.05 -1.32 7.33
N TYR A 21 8.15 -1.01 6.04
CA TYR A 21 7.82 0.31 5.53
C TYR A 21 6.32 0.43 5.30
N THR A 22 5.74 1.56 5.68
CA THR A 22 4.31 1.84 5.45
C THR A 22 4.15 3.14 4.66
N LEU A 23 3.64 3.04 3.44
CA LEU A 23 3.22 4.20 2.64
C LEU A 23 1.73 4.47 2.86
N TYR A 24 1.38 5.71 3.16
CA TYR A 24 0.01 6.17 3.40
C TYR A 24 -0.51 6.92 2.17
N VAL A 25 -1.64 6.49 1.62
CA VAL A 25 -2.27 7.12 0.46
C VAL A 25 -3.71 7.50 0.80
N PHE A 26 -4.00 8.79 0.83
CA PHE A 26 -5.32 9.32 1.21
C PHE A 26 -6.38 9.23 0.10
N TYR A 27 -5.96 9.11 -1.16
CA TYR A 27 -6.89 9.06 -2.29
C TYR A 27 -7.09 7.62 -2.74
N PRO A 28 -8.27 7.01 -2.48
CA PRO A 28 -8.52 5.60 -2.80
C PRO A 28 -8.33 5.30 -4.29
N LYS A 29 -8.82 6.19 -5.17
CA LYS A 29 -8.64 6.06 -6.63
C LYS A 29 -7.16 6.02 -7.06
N LYS A 30 -6.27 6.77 -6.39
CA LYS A 30 -4.83 6.73 -6.66
C LYS A 30 -4.19 5.46 -6.10
N ALA A 31 -4.66 5.01 -4.93
CA ALA A 31 -4.20 3.76 -4.33
C ALA A 31 -4.54 2.55 -5.20
N ASP A 32 -5.71 2.51 -5.84
CA ASP A 32 -6.08 1.41 -6.74
C ASP A 32 -5.20 1.34 -7.98
N LYS A 33 -4.85 2.51 -8.57
CA LYS A 33 -3.86 2.57 -9.65
C LYS A 33 -2.49 2.07 -9.19
N LEU A 34 -2.04 2.51 -8.02
CA LEU A 34 -0.75 2.09 -7.46
C LEU A 34 -0.72 0.57 -7.21
N LYS A 35 -1.83 -0.02 -6.76
CA LYS A 35 -1.95 -1.47 -6.58
C LYS A 35 -1.75 -2.24 -7.88
N GLN A 36 -2.24 -1.73 -9.01
CA GLN A 36 -2.10 -2.38 -10.33
C GLN A 36 -0.66 -2.35 -10.85
N SER A 37 0.10 -1.31 -10.52
CA SER A 37 1.51 -1.18 -10.94
C SER A 37 2.48 -2.03 -10.12
N LEU A 38 2.03 -2.60 -8.99
CA LEU A 38 2.89 -3.37 -8.10
C LEU A 38 2.87 -4.85 -8.50
N PRO A 39 4.04 -5.51 -8.57
CA PRO A 39 4.10 -6.93 -8.89
C PRO A 39 3.39 -7.74 -7.80
N LEU A 40 2.45 -8.58 -8.22
CA LEU A 40 1.76 -9.54 -7.36
C LEU A 40 2.72 -10.72 -7.07
N GLY A 41 3.61 -10.51 -6.10
CA GLY A 41 4.38 -11.54 -5.43
C GLY A 41 3.79 -11.88 -4.07
#